data_AF-A0A9W9MMD9-F1
#
_entry.id   AF-A0A9W9MMD9-F1
#
_cell.length_a   1.000
_cell.length_b   1.000
_cell.length_c   1.000
_cell.angle_alpha   90.00
_cell.angle_beta   90.00
_cell.angle_gamma   90.00
#
_symmetry.space_group_name_H-M   'P 1'
#
loop_
_entity.id
_entity.type
_entity.pdbx_description
1 polymer ?
#
loop_
_entity_poly.entity_id
_entity_poly.type
_entity_poly.pdbx_seq_one_letter_code
_entity_poly.pdbx_strand_id
1 'polypeptide(L)'
;MPSTPRIFDPPVHLAYQHPKAIHTLADIKLDPSPISKVASTDPFPFLSAEGVRAFRRELFSKDVLDNCSFHTRAGSVQLRGMAPRYAPFTYQFWTSPEVLEIVSKLAGVDLIPVFDHEICHTNVQLGPKGLEGVKDTPVDPPGVPEEYKRNQSGEQKGKPVVPWHRDSYPFVCVVMLSDTSSMTDGETEMQKGDGSTVKVRSPSMGGAVIMQGRHVSHIAIPAGNMPERITLVTSFRPRSPLLVDDSSLMNVRTKSLMPELYYQWVEYRLRLLSERFKYEADALDVRYNEAVQSSDAEGKPGYCRKETVDVEKLTHWMEDQMRYMRQTLFEMRPVTAEDNINKNYIPKVE
;
A
#
# COMPACT_ATOMS: atom_id res chain seq x y z
N MET A 1 34.31 -4.97 5.34
CA MET A 1 33.65 -6.19 5.84
C MET A 1 32.27 -6.24 5.21
N PRO A 2 31.87 -7.32 4.51
CA PRO A 2 30.48 -7.46 4.12
C PRO A 2 29.68 -7.56 5.42
N SER A 3 28.78 -6.60 5.66
CA SER A 3 27.92 -6.63 6.84
C SER A 3 27.06 -7.89 6.77
N THR A 4 27.09 -8.72 7.81
CA THR A 4 26.16 -9.83 7.98
C THR A 4 24.74 -9.34 7.67
N PRO A 5 23.95 -10.05 6.83
CA PRO A 5 22.56 -9.68 6.59
C PRO A 5 21.86 -9.59 7.94
N ARG A 6 21.38 -8.40 8.32
CA ARG A 6 20.69 -8.23 9.60
C ARG A 6 19.27 -8.76 9.42
N ILE A 7 19.02 -9.91 10.03
CA ILE A 7 17.75 -10.63 9.99
C ILE A 7 16.71 -9.81 10.77
N PHE A 8 15.48 -9.77 10.27
CA PHE A 8 14.37 -9.17 11.02
C PHE A 8 14.07 -10.00 12.27
N ASP A 9 13.96 -9.31 13.40
CA ASP A 9 13.66 -9.86 14.72
C ASP A 9 12.50 -9.04 15.31
N PRO A 10 11.27 -9.59 15.41
CA PRO A 10 10.11 -8.83 15.87
C PRO A 10 10.30 -8.21 17.27
N PRO A 11 10.75 -8.94 18.32
CA PRO A 11 11.07 -8.36 19.62
C PRO A 11 12.05 -7.17 19.60
N VAL A 12 13.00 -7.14 18.67
CA VAL A 12 13.99 -6.05 18.57
C VAL A 12 13.47 -4.87 17.77
N HIS A 13 12.79 -5.13 16.66
CA HIS A 13 12.50 -4.11 15.65
C HIS A 13 11.08 -3.56 15.71
N LEU A 14 10.14 -4.27 16.35
CA LEU A 14 8.78 -3.78 16.59
C LEU A 14 8.66 -3.11 17.96
N ALA A 15 7.86 -2.05 18.00
CA ALA A 15 7.39 -1.40 19.22
C ALA A 15 5.87 -1.20 19.15
N TYR A 16 5.17 -2.17 18.56
CA TYR A 16 3.74 -2.08 18.27
C TYR A 16 2.93 -1.79 19.53
N GLN A 17 2.08 -0.77 19.45
CA GLN A 17 0.99 -0.53 20.37
C GLN A 17 -0.27 -0.25 19.56
N HIS A 18 -1.43 -0.68 20.06
CA HIS A 18 -2.70 -0.49 19.36
C HIS A 18 -3.02 1.02 19.20
N PRO A 19 -3.53 1.47 18.03
CA PRO A 19 -3.98 2.86 17.86
C PRO A 19 -5.09 3.22 18.85
N LYS A 20 -5.22 4.51 19.16
CA LYS A 20 -6.29 5.02 20.03
C LYS A 20 -7.67 4.83 19.42
N ALA A 21 -7.79 5.02 18.11
CA ALA A 21 -9.02 4.82 17.36
C ALA A 21 -8.75 4.18 15.99
N ILE A 22 -9.75 3.45 15.51
CA ILE A 22 -9.85 2.98 14.13
C ILE A 22 -11.11 3.63 13.55
N HIS A 23 -10.94 4.43 12.51
CA HIS A 23 -12.00 5.17 11.84
C HIS A 23 -12.57 4.35 10.70
N THR A 24 -13.88 4.25 10.64
CA THR A 24 -14.60 3.57 9.55
C THR A 24 -14.91 4.53 8.40
N LEU A 25 -15.24 3.99 7.23
CA LEU A 25 -15.74 4.77 6.10
C LEU A 25 -17.00 5.55 6.48
N ALA A 26 -17.88 4.96 7.29
CA ALA A 26 -19.08 5.61 7.80
C ALA A 26 -18.76 6.82 8.70
N ASP A 27 -17.70 6.74 9.53
CA ASP A 27 -17.29 7.87 10.40
C ASP A 27 -16.86 9.09 9.57
N ILE A 28 -16.33 8.87 8.37
CA ILE A 28 -15.99 9.90 7.37
C ILE A 28 -17.05 10.05 6.28
N LYS A 29 -18.26 9.53 6.52
CA LYS A 29 -19.46 9.65 5.66
C LYS A 29 -19.27 9.11 4.23
N LEU A 30 -18.34 8.18 4.03
CA LEU A 30 -18.16 7.47 2.77
C LEU A 30 -19.02 6.20 2.73
N ASP A 31 -19.41 5.80 1.53
CA ASP A 31 -20.06 4.52 1.28
C ASP A 31 -19.16 3.34 1.69
N PRO A 32 -19.76 2.20 2.08
CA PRO A 32 -18.99 1.02 2.43
C PRO A 32 -18.16 0.52 1.24
N SER A 33 -16.93 0.09 1.51
CA SER A 33 -16.09 -0.63 0.55
C SER A 33 -16.46 -2.11 0.53
N PRO A 34 -16.33 -2.79 -0.62
CA PRO A 34 -16.53 -4.24 -0.72
C PRO A 34 -15.43 -5.06 -0.02
N ILE A 35 -14.40 -4.42 0.55
CA ILE A 35 -13.24 -5.08 1.14
C ILE A 35 -13.23 -4.98 2.67
N SER A 36 -13.45 -3.78 3.22
CA SER A 36 -13.46 -3.53 4.67
C SER A 36 -14.24 -2.27 4.99
N LYS A 37 -14.74 -2.17 6.22
CA LYS A 37 -15.33 -0.94 6.76
C LYS A 37 -14.30 0.09 7.22
N VAL A 38 -13.04 -0.30 7.42
CA VAL A 38 -11.99 0.57 7.96
C VAL A 38 -11.54 1.57 6.91
N ALA A 39 -11.59 2.87 7.24
CA ALA A 39 -11.03 3.93 6.43
C ALA A 39 -9.56 4.19 6.78
N SER A 40 -9.26 4.38 8.07
CA SER A 40 -7.91 4.64 8.56
C SER A 40 -7.78 4.38 10.05
N THR A 41 -6.56 4.26 10.55
CA THR A 41 -6.26 4.27 11.99
C THR A 41 -5.80 5.65 12.44
N ASP A 42 -5.96 5.97 13.72
CA ASP A 42 -5.05 6.94 14.35
C ASP A 42 -3.60 6.46 14.21
N PRO A 43 -2.60 7.37 14.24
CA PRO A 43 -1.21 6.97 14.30
C PRO A 43 -0.91 6.12 15.53
N PHE A 44 -0.07 5.10 15.35
CA PHE A 44 0.30 4.19 16.42
C PHE A 44 1.80 3.85 16.42
N PRO A 45 2.42 3.61 17.59
CA PRO A 45 3.78 3.09 17.67
C PRO A 45 3.91 1.77 16.91
N PHE A 46 4.93 1.63 16.07
CA PHE A 46 5.08 0.45 15.21
C PHE A 46 6.52 -0.08 15.18
N LEU A 47 7.49 0.77 14.85
CA LEU A 47 8.91 0.45 14.88
C LEU A 47 9.56 0.86 16.20
N SER A 48 10.47 0.03 16.68
CA SER A 48 11.44 0.44 17.70
C SER A 48 12.48 1.40 17.12
N ALA A 49 13.32 1.99 17.97
CA ALA A 49 14.46 2.78 17.51
C ALA A 49 15.42 1.96 16.64
N GLU A 50 15.65 0.68 16.95
CA GLU A 50 16.47 -0.18 16.08
C GLU A 50 15.76 -0.54 14.79
N GLY A 51 14.43 -0.70 14.81
CA GLY A 51 13.62 -0.85 13.59
C GLY A 51 13.81 0.33 12.64
N VAL A 52 13.73 1.56 13.15
CA VAL A 52 14.00 2.78 12.36
C VAL A 52 15.41 2.78 11.77
N ARG A 53 16.44 2.47 12.57
CA ARG A 53 17.82 2.38 12.07
C ARG A 53 18.00 1.29 11.03
N ALA A 54 17.32 0.15 11.19
CA ALA A 54 17.41 -0.96 10.27
C ALA A 54 16.90 -0.61 8.87
N PHE A 55 15.74 0.06 8.78
CA PHE A 55 15.26 0.61 7.51
C PHE A 55 16.25 1.63 6.93
N ARG A 56 16.70 2.61 7.72
CA ARG A 56 17.62 3.65 7.22
C ARG A 56 18.93 3.09 6.68
N ARG A 57 19.47 2.02 7.30
CA ARG A 57 20.67 1.32 6.81
C ARG A 57 20.51 0.76 5.41
N GLU A 58 19.34 0.17 5.09
CA GLU A 58 19.09 -0.38 3.76
C GLU A 58 18.76 0.70 2.74
N LEU A 59 17.84 1.61 3.08
CA LEU A 59 17.33 2.64 2.17
C LEU A 59 18.43 3.55 1.63
N PHE A 60 19.39 3.91 2.49
CA PHE A 60 20.50 4.80 2.13
C PHE A 60 21.79 4.04 1.83
N SER A 61 21.71 2.71 1.67
CA SER A 61 22.82 1.93 1.13
C SER A 61 23.12 2.34 -0.31
N LYS A 62 24.39 2.20 -0.71
CA LYS A 62 24.80 2.52 -2.08
C LYS A 62 23.98 1.75 -3.12
N ASP A 63 23.72 0.47 -2.88
CA ASP A 63 23.01 -0.38 -3.85
C ASP A 63 21.54 0.06 -4.03
N VAL A 64 20.83 0.43 -2.95
CA VAL A 64 19.48 0.97 -3.07
C VAL A 64 19.50 2.32 -3.77
N LEU A 65 20.40 3.23 -3.39
CA LEU A 65 20.45 4.56 -3.99
C LEU A 65 20.78 4.52 -5.49
N ASP A 66 21.69 3.63 -5.90
CA ASP A 66 22.10 3.53 -7.31
C ASP A 66 21.05 2.84 -8.19
N ASN A 67 20.25 1.91 -7.64
CA ASN A 67 19.37 1.06 -8.44
C ASN A 67 17.86 1.35 -8.26
N CYS A 68 17.47 2.07 -7.21
CA CYS A 68 16.07 2.23 -6.81
C CYS A 68 15.62 3.69 -6.70
N SER A 69 16.48 4.66 -7.02
CA SER A 69 16.16 6.09 -6.89
C SER A 69 15.48 6.67 -8.12
N PHE A 70 14.37 7.39 -7.89
CA PHE A 70 13.61 8.10 -8.91
C PHE A 70 13.44 9.57 -8.52
N HIS A 71 13.83 10.47 -9.43
CA HIS A 71 13.60 11.90 -9.25
C HIS A 71 12.10 12.20 -9.23
N THR A 72 11.66 13.04 -8.28
CA THR A 72 10.25 13.47 -8.20
C THR A 72 10.11 14.96 -8.45
N ARG A 73 10.62 15.79 -7.54
CA ARG A 73 10.64 17.26 -7.59
C ARG A 73 11.94 17.76 -6.98
N ALA A 74 12.21 19.05 -7.13
CA ALA A 74 13.37 19.68 -6.51
C ALA A 74 13.42 19.37 -4.99
N GLY A 75 14.56 18.83 -4.53
CA GLY A 75 14.77 18.47 -3.14
C GLY A 75 14.07 17.19 -2.66
N SER A 76 13.55 16.34 -3.56
CA SER A 76 12.90 15.08 -3.17
C SER A 76 13.22 13.92 -4.10
N VAL A 77 13.48 12.74 -3.52
CA VAL A 77 13.67 11.47 -4.23
C VAL A 77 12.64 10.46 -3.75
N GLN A 78 12.21 9.58 -4.65
CA GLN A 78 11.45 8.38 -4.28
C GLN A 78 12.34 7.15 -4.48
N LEU A 79 12.37 6.26 -3.48
CA LEU A 79 13.00 4.95 -3.59
C LEU A 79 11.92 3.90 -3.84
N ARG A 80 12.09 3.04 -4.85
CA ARG A 80 11.12 1.99 -5.21
C ARG A 80 11.79 0.77 -5.84
N GLY A 81 11.25 -0.43 -5.59
CA GLY A 81 11.77 -1.67 -6.16
C GLY A 81 13.05 -2.21 -5.49
N MET A 82 13.28 -1.90 -4.21
CA MET A 82 14.47 -2.37 -3.48
C MET A 82 14.34 -3.79 -2.91
N ALA A 83 13.11 -4.26 -2.64
CA ALA A 83 12.86 -5.58 -2.08
C ALA A 83 12.63 -6.63 -3.19
N PRO A 84 13.08 -7.88 -3.03
CA PRO A 84 13.90 -8.40 -1.93
C PRO A 84 15.41 -8.16 -2.11
N ARG A 85 15.84 -7.80 -3.32
CA ARG A 85 17.25 -7.88 -3.75
C ARG A 85 18.20 -6.98 -2.96
N TYR A 86 17.84 -5.72 -2.77
CA TYR A 86 18.69 -4.68 -2.18
C TYR A 86 18.34 -4.37 -0.73
N ALA A 87 17.17 -4.83 -0.26
CA ALA A 87 16.64 -4.55 1.07
C ALA A 87 16.05 -5.82 1.73
N PRO A 88 16.88 -6.82 2.07
CA PRO A 88 16.42 -8.09 2.64
C PRO A 88 15.77 -7.96 4.03
N PHE A 89 16.22 -7.04 4.89
CA PHE A 89 15.56 -6.77 6.18
C PHE A 89 14.16 -6.19 5.94
N THR A 90 14.05 -5.21 5.05
CA THR A 90 12.78 -4.59 4.64
C THR A 90 11.80 -5.63 4.10
N TYR A 91 12.29 -6.56 3.27
CA TYR A 91 11.48 -7.66 2.75
C TYR A 91 10.99 -8.59 3.87
N GLN A 92 11.90 -9.06 4.74
CA GLN A 92 11.54 -9.94 5.86
C GLN A 92 10.55 -9.26 6.81
N PHE A 93 10.74 -7.98 7.12
CA PHE A 93 9.83 -7.20 7.95
C PHE A 93 8.42 -7.21 7.38
N TRP A 94 8.24 -6.78 6.13
CA TRP A 94 6.91 -6.60 5.53
C TRP A 94 6.23 -7.90 5.09
N THR A 95 6.97 -9.01 5.05
CA THR A 95 6.42 -10.35 4.74
C THR A 95 6.31 -11.25 5.97
N SER A 96 6.74 -10.77 7.15
CA SER A 96 6.68 -11.55 8.39
C SER A 96 5.23 -11.77 8.87
N PRO A 97 4.92 -12.94 9.46
CA PRO A 97 3.61 -13.18 10.07
C PRO A 97 3.22 -12.13 11.11
N GLU A 98 4.17 -11.67 11.93
CA GLU A 98 3.94 -10.71 13.01
C GLU A 98 3.46 -9.35 12.48
N VAL A 99 4.10 -8.84 11.43
CA VAL A 99 3.71 -7.58 10.79
C VAL A 99 2.39 -7.74 10.04
N LEU A 100 2.21 -8.84 9.31
CA LEU A 100 0.96 -9.09 8.57
C LEU A 100 -0.24 -9.25 9.50
N GLU A 101 -0.07 -9.87 10.67
CA GLU A 101 -1.12 -9.96 11.67
C GLU A 101 -1.55 -8.57 12.17
N ILE A 102 -0.59 -7.70 12.52
CA ILE A 102 -0.87 -6.33 12.97
C ILE A 102 -1.62 -5.55 11.88
N VAL A 103 -1.09 -5.56 10.65
CA VAL A 103 -1.66 -4.81 9.54
C VAL A 103 -3.07 -5.30 9.20
N SER A 104 -3.25 -6.62 9.10
CA SER A 104 -4.55 -7.24 8.80
C SER A 104 -5.60 -6.94 9.87
N LYS A 105 -5.21 -7.07 11.16
CA LYS A 105 -6.10 -6.80 12.29
C LYS A 105 -6.60 -5.35 12.28
N LEU A 106 -5.70 -4.40 12.02
CA LEU A 106 -6.05 -2.98 12.00
C LEU A 106 -6.84 -2.58 10.74
N ALA A 107 -6.59 -3.24 9.60
CA ALA A 107 -7.37 -3.06 8.38
C ALA A 107 -8.75 -3.75 8.43
N GLY A 108 -8.97 -4.68 9.36
CA GLY A 108 -10.21 -5.44 9.49
C GLY A 108 -10.40 -6.51 8.41
N VAL A 109 -9.33 -6.90 7.70
CA VAL A 109 -9.32 -7.91 6.64
C VAL A 109 -7.92 -8.51 6.52
N ASP A 110 -7.80 -9.78 6.14
CA ASP A 110 -6.49 -10.43 5.92
C ASP A 110 -5.79 -9.84 4.69
N LEU A 111 -4.61 -9.26 4.92
CA LEU A 111 -3.83 -8.51 3.94
C LEU A 111 -2.46 -9.16 3.68
N ILE A 112 -2.03 -9.02 2.43
CA ILE A 112 -0.66 -9.31 1.98
C ILE A 112 -0.12 -8.15 1.15
N PRO A 113 1.22 -7.98 1.07
CA PRO A 113 1.81 -7.03 0.13
C PRO A 113 1.28 -7.34 -1.27
N VAL A 114 1.01 -6.30 -2.07
CA VAL A 114 0.42 -6.49 -3.41
C VAL A 114 1.34 -7.36 -4.28
N PHE A 115 2.62 -6.98 -4.34
CA PHE A 115 3.77 -7.71 -4.86
C PHE A 115 5.05 -7.01 -4.38
N ASP A 116 6.20 -7.68 -4.50
CA ASP A 116 7.47 -7.26 -3.88
C ASP A 116 7.93 -5.85 -4.29
N HIS A 117 7.67 -5.44 -5.53
CA HIS A 117 8.04 -4.11 -6.03
C HIS A 117 7.32 -2.96 -5.28
N GLU A 118 6.19 -3.25 -4.62
CA GLU A 118 5.42 -2.30 -3.80
C GLU A 118 5.75 -2.37 -2.30
N ILE A 119 6.70 -3.22 -1.92
CA ILE A 119 7.20 -3.26 -0.54
C ILE A 119 8.06 -2.01 -0.32
N CYS A 120 7.64 -1.20 0.66
CA CYS A 120 8.42 -0.12 1.25
C CYS A 120 8.87 0.97 0.26
N HIS A 121 8.00 1.40 -0.66
CA HIS A 121 8.31 2.60 -1.43
C HIS A 121 8.53 3.77 -0.46
N THR A 122 9.58 4.55 -0.69
CA THR A 122 10.02 5.55 0.28
C THR A 122 10.03 6.91 -0.35
N ASN A 123 9.34 7.87 0.26
CA ASN A 123 9.42 9.27 -0.12
C ASN A 123 10.44 9.96 0.79
N VAL A 124 11.45 10.58 0.18
CA VAL A 124 12.52 11.29 0.89
C VAL A 124 12.48 12.74 0.47
N GLN A 125 12.07 13.62 1.38
CA GLN A 125 12.20 15.07 1.24
C GLN A 125 13.36 15.53 2.12
N LEU A 126 14.39 16.09 1.50
CA LEU A 126 15.55 16.62 2.21
C LEU A 126 15.42 18.13 2.35
N GLY A 127 15.95 18.67 3.45
CA GLY A 127 16.03 20.10 3.71
C GLY A 127 16.95 20.84 2.73
N PRO A 128 17.64 21.92 3.15
CA PRO A 128 18.41 22.80 2.26
C PRO A 128 19.45 22.12 1.36
N LYS A 129 19.96 20.94 1.75
CA LYS A 129 20.92 20.16 0.96
C LYS A 129 20.30 19.50 -0.28
N GLY A 130 18.98 19.37 -0.36
CA GLY A 130 18.29 18.75 -1.48
C GLY A 130 18.84 17.35 -1.83
N LEU A 131 18.80 17.00 -3.12
CA LEU A 131 19.16 15.66 -3.62
C LEU A 131 20.63 15.27 -3.37
N GLU A 132 21.55 16.23 -3.38
CA GLU A 132 22.97 15.96 -3.11
C GLU A 132 23.17 15.39 -1.69
N GLY A 133 22.29 15.76 -0.75
CA GLY A 133 22.33 15.26 0.62
C GLY A 133 21.80 13.83 0.82
N VAL A 134 21.19 13.19 -0.19
CA VAL A 134 20.60 11.85 -0.03
C VAL A 134 21.65 10.83 0.41
N LYS A 135 22.84 10.89 -0.19
CA LYS A 135 23.95 9.96 0.11
C LYS A 135 24.52 10.16 1.51
N ASP A 136 24.35 11.34 2.08
CA ASP A 136 24.81 11.70 3.42
C ASP A 136 23.72 11.48 4.48
N THR A 137 22.58 10.88 4.12
CA THR A 137 21.48 10.66 5.07
C THR A 137 21.93 9.69 6.15
N PRO A 138 21.97 10.11 7.44
CA PRO A 138 22.53 9.29 8.50
C PRO A 138 21.59 8.14 8.87
N VAL A 139 22.18 7.05 9.39
CA VAL A 139 21.42 5.91 9.93
C VAL A 139 20.62 6.32 11.16
N ASP A 140 21.23 7.08 12.07
CA ASP A 140 20.53 7.70 13.18
C ASP A 140 19.77 8.94 12.67
N PRO A 141 18.44 9.00 12.83
CA PRO A 141 17.67 10.18 12.44
C PRO A 141 18.23 11.42 13.16
N PRO A 142 18.50 12.52 12.44
CA PRO A 142 18.93 13.74 13.08
C PRO A 142 17.79 14.30 13.94
N GLY A 143 18.12 14.72 15.16
CA GLY A 143 17.18 15.48 15.98
C GLY A 143 16.90 16.85 15.36
N VAL A 144 15.83 17.50 15.80
CA VAL A 144 15.48 18.85 15.33
C VAL A 144 16.53 19.89 15.79
N PRO A 145 17.22 20.58 14.86
CA PRO A 145 18.13 21.68 15.21
C PRO A 145 17.38 22.88 15.82
N GLU A 146 18.04 23.63 16.72
CA GLU A 146 17.42 24.77 17.44
C GLU A 146 16.86 25.86 16.52
N GLU A 147 17.42 26.04 15.32
CA GLU A 147 16.93 26.98 14.31
C GLU A 147 15.52 26.65 13.81
N TYR A 148 15.18 25.36 13.71
CA TYR A 148 13.83 24.89 13.36
C TYR A 148 12.87 25.03 14.54
N LYS A 149 13.35 24.88 15.79
CA LYS A 149 12.48 25.08 16.97
C LYS A 149 11.98 26.53 17.11
N ARG A 150 12.73 27.52 16.59
CA ARG A 150 12.39 28.95 16.64
C ARG A 150 11.43 29.40 15.54
N ASN A 151 11.41 28.73 14.39
CA ASN A 151 10.60 29.11 13.22
C ASN A 151 9.24 28.39 13.16
N GLN A 152 8.46 28.42 14.26
CA GLN A 152 7.11 27.83 14.28
C GLN A 152 6.05 28.65 13.53
N SER A 153 6.38 29.86 13.07
CA SER A 153 5.43 30.84 12.53
C SER A 153 5.67 31.15 11.05
N GLY A 154 5.57 30.13 10.19
CA GLY A 154 5.62 30.33 8.74
C GLY A 154 4.86 29.23 8.00
N GLU A 155 3.63 29.52 7.57
CA GLU A 155 2.94 28.71 6.57
C GLU A 155 3.82 28.66 5.31
N GLN A 156 4.39 27.50 4.99
CA GLN A 156 4.92 27.31 3.65
C GLN A 156 3.73 27.10 2.71
N LYS A 157 3.32 28.16 2.02
CA LYS A 157 2.42 28.07 0.84
C LYS A 157 3.15 27.39 -0.32
N GLY A 158 3.43 26.10 -0.17
CA GLY A 158 3.97 25.22 -1.20
C GLY A 158 2.85 24.50 -1.95
N LYS A 159 3.08 24.15 -3.22
CA LYS A 159 2.20 23.22 -3.93
C LYS A 159 2.15 21.88 -3.18
N PRO A 160 0.98 21.21 -3.11
CA PRO A 160 0.85 19.93 -2.42
C PRO A 160 1.89 18.89 -2.89
N VAL A 161 2.35 18.02 -1.98
CA VAL A 161 3.36 16.99 -2.30
C VAL A 161 2.81 16.01 -3.32
N VAL A 162 1.60 15.55 -3.05
CA VAL A 162 0.77 14.77 -3.95
C VAL A 162 -0.58 15.47 -3.97
N PRO A 163 -1.18 15.79 -5.12
CA PRO A 163 -2.51 16.39 -5.19
C PRO A 163 -3.57 15.42 -4.64
N TRP A 164 -4.82 15.88 -4.51
CA TRP A 164 -5.95 15.00 -4.18
C TRP A 164 -5.95 13.76 -5.07
N HIS A 165 -5.86 12.59 -4.45
CA HIS A 165 -5.76 11.32 -5.14
C HIS A 165 -6.33 10.20 -4.29
N ARG A 166 -6.57 9.07 -4.97
CA ARG A 166 -6.67 7.75 -4.34
C ARG A 166 -5.40 6.99 -4.63
N ASP A 167 -4.99 6.15 -3.70
CA ASP A 167 -3.82 5.31 -3.89
C ASP A 167 -4.01 4.32 -5.01
N SER A 168 -2.88 3.82 -5.52
CA SER A 168 -2.85 2.76 -6.51
C SER A 168 -3.34 1.40 -5.96
N TYR A 169 -3.44 1.22 -4.65
CA TYR A 169 -3.68 -0.08 -4.04
C TYR A 169 -4.72 0.00 -2.92
N PRO A 170 -5.43 -1.11 -2.64
CA PRO A 170 -6.54 -1.13 -1.68
C PRO A 170 -6.18 -0.53 -0.32
N PHE A 171 -5.02 -0.94 0.22
CA PHE A 171 -4.52 -0.50 1.51
C PHE A 171 -3.07 -0.06 1.44
N VAL A 172 -2.70 0.83 2.36
CA VAL A 172 -1.32 1.25 2.59
C VAL A 172 -1.03 1.26 4.10
N CYS A 173 0.20 0.91 4.45
CA CYS A 173 0.77 1.22 5.75
C CYS A 173 1.87 2.27 5.55
N VAL A 174 1.69 3.45 6.14
CA VAL A 174 2.64 4.56 6.07
C VAL A 174 3.39 4.65 7.38
N VAL A 175 4.72 4.63 7.34
CA VAL A 175 5.60 4.70 8.52
C VAL A 175 6.53 5.91 8.41
N MET A 176 6.70 6.65 9.50
CA MET A 176 7.60 7.80 9.55
C MET A 176 8.99 7.42 10.08
N LEU A 177 10.07 7.79 9.38
CA LEU A 177 11.45 7.53 9.80
C LEU A 177 12.21 8.77 10.26
N SER A 178 11.62 9.96 10.09
CA SER A 178 12.18 11.21 10.59
C SER A 178 11.56 11.55 11.94
N ASP A 179 12.33 12.20 12.81
CA ASP A 179 11.75 12.96 13.92
C ASP A 179 10.73 13.94 13.32
N THR A 180 9.57 14.14 13.93
CA THR A 180 8.53 15.09 13.46
C THR A 180 8.16 16.10 14.54
N SER A 181 8.98 16.24 15.59
CA SER A 181 8.66 17.04 16.77
C SER A 181 8.56 18.55 16.51
N SER A 182 9.20 19.06 15.46
CA SER A 182 9.06 20.47 15.01
C SER A 182 8.28 20.63 13.72
N MET A 183 7.65 19.56 13.23
CA MET A 183 7.00 19.58 11.92
C MET A 183 5.82 20.54 11.97
N THR A 184 5.87 21.53 11.10
CA THR A 184 4.70 22.36 10.78
C THR A 184 4.08 21.83 9.51
N ASP A 185 2.75 21.77 9.47
CA ASP A 185 1.99 21.11 8.40
C ASP A 185 2.38 19.62 8.28
N GLY A 186 2.30 19.03 7.09
CA GLY A 186 2.70 17.64 6.87
C GLY A 186 1.62 16.61 7.15
N GLU A 187 0.42 17.04 7.57
CA GLU A 187 -0.75 16.19 7.79
C GLU A 187 -1.27 15.57 6.48
N THR A 188 -1.95 14.45 6.63
CA THR A 188 -2.79 13.90 5.56
C THR A 188 -4.20 14.44 5.74
N GLU A 189 -4.72 15.12 4.73
CA GLU A 189 -6.10 15.57 4.72
C GLU A 189 -6.95 14.62 3.86
N MET A 190 -8.06 14.14 4.42
CA MET A 190 -8.97 13.19 3.79
C MET A 190 -10.29 13.88 3.43
N GLN A 191 -10.85 13.51 2.28
CA GLN A 191 -12.16 14.00 1.84
C GLN A 191 -13.27 13.09 2.38
N LYS A 192 -14.25 13.69 3.07
CA LYS A 192 -15.45 13.01 3.56
C LYS A 192 -16.51 12.95 2.47
N GLY A 193 -17.47 12.03 2.59
CA GLY A 193 -18.54 11.88 1.59
C GLY A 193 -19.55 13.02 1.55
N ASP A 194 -19.58 13.91 2.56
CA ASP A 194 -20.37 15.15 2.54
C ASP A 194 -19.65 16.32 1.85
N GLY A 195 -18.48 16.08 1.25
CA GLY A 195 -17.66 17.08 0.56
C GLY A 195 -16.75 17.91 1.46
N SER A 196 -16.88 17.81 2.79
CA SER A 196 -15.95 18.46 3.72
C SER A 196 -14.70 17.60 3.96
N THR A 197 -13.67 18.16 4.60
CA THR A 197 -12.38 17.47 4.82
C THR A 197 -12.09 17.23 6.30
N VAL A 198 -11.16 16.33 6.58
CA VAL A 198 -10.63 16.07 7.92
C VAL A 198 -9.11 15.91 7.84
N LYS A 199 -8.37 16.62 8.70
CA LYS A 199 -6.92 16.45 8.83
C LYS A 199 -6.62 15.34 9.83
N VAL A 200 -5.80 14.40 9.42
CA VAL A 200 -5.28 13.33 10.27
C VAL A 200 -3.83 13.64 10.60
N ARG A 201 -3.51 13.61 11.90
CA ARG A 201 -2.16 13.84 12.38
C ARG A 201 -1.22 12.80 11.77
N SER A 202 -0.06 13.24 11.31
CA SER A 202 0.97 12.33 10.79
C SER A 202 1.59 11.49 11.91
N PRO A 203 2.05 10.26 11.61
CA PRO A 203 2.78 9.47 12.58
C PRO A 203 4.07 10.15 13.01
N SER A 204 4.40 10.02 14.30
CA SER A 204 5.72 10.35 14.83
C SER A 204 6.77 9.37 14.31
N MET A 205 8.06 9.66 14.50
CA MET A 205 9.15 8.72 14.19
C MET A 205 8.88 7.31 14.73
N GLY A 206 9.03 6.30 13.87
CA GLY A 206 8.72 4.90 14.14
C GLY A 206 7.22 4.57 14.24
N GLY A 207 6.34 5.58 14.21
CA GLY A 207 4.91 5.40 14.18
C GLY A 207 4.39 5.08 12.78
N ALA A 208 3.24 4.44 12.73
CA ALA A 208 2.56 4.05 11.50
C ALA A 208 1.09 4.49 11.47
N VAL A 209 0.54 4.54 10.27
CA VAL A 209 -0.90 4.66 9.98
C VAL A 209 -1.26 3.61 8.94
N ILE A 210 -2.42 2.97 9.10
CA ILE A 210 -3.01 2.13 8.06
C ILE A 210 -4.20 2.87 7.47
N MET A 211 -4.33 2.84 6.16
CA MET A 211 -5.40 3.51 5.43
C MET A 211 -5.86 2.68 4.25
N GLN A 212 -7.16 2.71 3.99
CA GLN A 212 -7.77 2.14 2.80
C GLN A 212 -7.65 3.13 1.62
N GLY A 213 -6.41 3.36 1.19
CA GLY A 213 -6.03 4.49 0.33
C GLY A 213 -6.70 4.53 -1.05
N ARG A 214 -7.12 3.38 -1.60
CA ARG A 214 -7.88 3.35 -2.85
C ARG A 214 -9.30 3.90 -2.69
N HIS A 215 -9.90 3.75 -1.52
CA HIS A 215 -11.29 4.12 -1.26
C HIS A 215 -11.41 5.52 -0.65
N VAL A 216 -10.36 6.00 0.03
CA VAL A 216 -10.31 7.32 0.68
C VAL A 216 -9.51 8.30 -0.17
N SER A 217 -10.18 9.32 -0.73
CA SER A 217 -9.50 10.43 -1.41
C SER A 217 -8.75 11.28 -0.38
N HIS A 218 -7.46 11.51 -0.61
CA HIS A 218 -6.60 12.20 0.34
C HIS A 218 -5.50 13.02 -0.33
N ILE A 219 -4.90 13.91 0.45
CA ILE A 219 -3.81 14.79 0.04
C ILE A 219 -2.75 14.85 1.13
N ALA A 220 -1.47 14.82 0.73
CA ALA A 220 -0.35 15.00 1.65
C ALA A 220 0.11 16.46 1.59
N ILE A 221 -0.08 17.18 2.70
CA ILE A 221 0.36 18.57 2.84
C ILE A 221 1.90 18.58 2.94
N PRO A 222 2.62 19.47 2.25
CA PRO A 222 4.07 19.59 2.41
C PRO A 222 4.40 19.91 3.86
N ALA A 223 5.33 19.15 4.43
CA ALA A 223 5.87 19.47 5.74
C ALA A 223 6.90 20.58 5.61
N GLY A 224 6.82 21.55 6.51
CA GLY A 224 7.83 22.57 6.75
C GLY A 224 8.59 22.28 8.04
N ASN A 225 9.61 23.10 8.27
CA ASN A 225 10.30 23.19 9.56
C ASN A 225 10.98 21.90 10.06
N MET A 226 11.50 21.08 9.13
CA MET A 226 12.20 19.83 9.42
C MET A 226 13.52 19.73 8.63
N PRO A 227 14.59 19.11 9.19
CA PRO A 227 15.81 18.81 8.45
C PRO A 227 15.61 17.75 7.35
N GLU A 228 14.66 16.82 7.57
CA GLU A 228 14.26 15.76 6.64
C GLU A 228 12.82 15.30 6.91
N ARG A 229 12.18 14.74 5.89
CA ARG A 229 10.94 13.96 6.04
C ARG A 229 11.03 12.71 5.18
N ILE A 230 11.17 11.57 5.85
CA ILE A 230 11.28 10.25 5.23
C ILE A 230 10.08 9.41 5.65
N THR A 231 9.28 8.99 4.68
CA THR A 231 8.11 8.13 4.90
C THR A 231 8.22 6.86 4.08
N LEU A 232 8.09 5.72 4.75
CA LEU A 232 7.90 4.42 4.12
C LEU A 232 6.43 4.21 3.82
N VAL A 233 6.14 3.54 2.71
CA VAL A 233 4.79 3.13 2.36
C VAL A 233 4.85 1.74 1.75
N THR A 234 4.18 0.79 2.39
CA THR A 234 3.97 -0.55 1.84
C THR A 234 2.50 -0.69 1.48
N SER A 235 2.25 -1.16 0.27
CA SER A 235 0.91 -1.35 -0.28
C SER A 235 0.43 -2.78 -0.08
N PHE A 236 -0.85 -2.95 0.22
CA PHE A 236 -1.46 -4.25 0.51
C PHE A 236 -2.75 -4.48 -0.29
N ARG A 237 -3.04 -5.76 -0.52
CA ARG A 237 -4.31 -6.26 -1.06
C ARG A 237 -4.88 -7.35 -0.16
N PRO A 238 -6.19 -7.64 -0.25
CA PRO A 238 -6.75 -8.82 0.40
C PRO A 238 -6.04 -10.09 -0.04
N ARG A 239 -5.77 -10.99 0.92
CA ARG A 239 -5.23 -12.31 0.63
C ARG A 239 -6.25 -13.18 -0.11
N SER A 240 -7.50 -13.13 0.34
CA SER A 240 -8.57 -13.96 -0.21
C SER A 240 -8.82 -13.65 -1.68
N PRO A 241 -8.79 -14.66 -2.57
CA PRO A 241 -9.12 -14.46 -3.99
C PRO A 241 -10.59 -14.11 -4.22
N LEU A 242 -11.46 -14.37 -3.23
CA LEU A 242 -12.90 -14.10 -3.30
C LEU A 242 -13.26 -12.64 -3.03
N LEU A 243 -12.34 -11.85 -2.48
CA LEU A 243 -12.53 -10.42 -2.26
C LEU A 243 -12.13 -9.61 -3.50
N VAL A 244 -12.66 -8.40 -3.57
CA VAL A 244 -12.33 -7.44 -4.63
C VAL A 244 -10.83 -7.09 -4.52
N ASP A 245 -10.17 -7.10 -5.67
CA ASP A 245 -8.83 -6.52 -5.86
C ASP A 245 -8.96 -5.39 -6.88
N ASP A 246 -9.01 -4.16 -6.38
CA ASP A 246 -9.05 -2.92 -7.17
C ASP A 246 -7.68 -2.20 -7.18
N SER A 247 -6.60 -2.99 -7.06
CA SER A 247 -5.25 -2.54 -7.36
C SER A 247 -5.15 -1.99 -8.79
N SER A 248 -4.30 -0.99 -9.00
CA SER A 248 -4.03 -0.40 -10.31
C SER A 248 -2.67 0.30 -10.36
N LEU A 249 -2.09 0.47 -11.54
CA LEU A 249 -0.75 1.01 -11.72
C LEU A 249 -0.70 2.52 -12.00
N MET A 250 -1.85 3.20 -11.99
CA MET A 250 -1.97 4.59 -12.45
C MET A 250 -0.94 5.55 -11.83
N ASN A 251 -0.67 5.44 -10.52
CA ASN A 251 0.19 6.40 -9.82
C ASN A 251 1.67 5.99 -9.76
N VAL A 252 2.01 4.76 -10.15
CA VAL A 252 3.33 4.15 -9.85
C VAL A 252 4.24 4.00 -11.07
N ARG A 253 3.67 3.89 -12.28
CA ARG A 253 4.43 3.61 -13.52
C ARG A 253 5.57 4.59 -13.77
N THR A 254 5.36 5.87 -13.48
CA THR A 254 6.36 6.93 -13.74
C THR A 254 7.57 6.91 -12.80
N LYS A 255 7.56 6.09 -11.74
CA LYS A 255 8.66 5.97 -10.77
C LYS A 255 9.04 4.51 -10.49
N SER A 256 8.90 3.65 -11.49
CA SER A 256 9.12 2.22 -11.34
C SER A 256 10.03 1.67 -12.44
N LEU A 257 10.72 0.57 -12.16
CA LEU A 257 11.38 -0.23 -13.18
C LEU A 257 10.31 -1.03 -13.94
N MET A 258 9.93 -0.53 -15.12
CA MET A 258 8.75 -1.02 -15.84
C MET A 258 8.74 -2.53 -16.14
N PRO A 259 9.85 -3.17 -16.59
CA PRO A 259 9.84 -4.61 -16.81
C PRO A 259 9.53 -5.42 -15.55
N GLU A 260 10.10 -5.02 -14.41
CA GLU A 260 9.87 -5.68 -13.12
C GLU A 260 8.45 -5.44 -12.61
N LEU A 261 7.98 -4.19 -12.67
CA LEU A 261 6.62 -3.82 -12.29
C LEU A 261 5.59 -4.64 -13.08
N TYR A 262 5.75 -4.73 -14.39
CA TYR A 262 4.81 -5.44 -15.27
C TYR A 262 4.88 -6.96 -15.11
N TYR A 263 6.07 -7.52 -14.91
CA TYR A 263 6.21 -8.93 -14.59
C TYR A 263 5.40 -9.27 -13.33
N GLN A 264 5.65 -8.59 -12.22
CA GLN A 264 4.97 -8.88 -10.96
C GLN A 264 3.47 -8.57 -11.04
N TRP A 265 3.08 -7.46 -11.68
CA TRP A 265 1.67 -7.09 -11.91
C TRP A 265 0.89 -8.16 -12.66
N VAL A 266 1.43 -8.68 -13.76
CA VAL A 266 0.75 -9.73 -14.53
C VAL A 266 0.76 -11.05 -13.79
N GLU A 267 1.90 -11.42 -13.21
CA GLU A 267 2.09 -12.71 -12.55
C GLU A 267 1.10 -12.92 -11.41
N TYR A 268 1.00 -11.96 -10.47
CA TYR A 268 0.12 -12.13 -9.31
C TYR A 268 -1.35 -12.18 -9.72
N ARG A 269 -1.75 -11.40 -10.73
CA ARG A 269 -3.13 -11.31 -11.23
C ARG A 269 -3.54 -12.58 -11.94
N LEU A 270 -2.64 -13.20 -12.71
CA LEU A 270 -2.87 -14.50 -13.32
C LEU A 270 -3.03 -15.60 -12.25
N ARG A 271 -2.21 -15.59 -11.19
CA ARG A 271 -2.39 -16.50 -10.06
C ARG A 271 -3.73 -16.30 -9.35
N LEU A 272 -4.10 -15.05 -9.09
CA LEU A 272 -5.38 -14.71 -8.46
C LEU A 272 -6.55 -15.25 -9.29
N LEU A 273 -6.52 -15.05 -10.61
CA LEU A 273 -7.54 -15.60 -11.52
C LEU A 273 -7.56 -17.13 -11.44
N SER A 274 -6.40 -17.79 -11.49
CA SER A 274 -6.32 -19.25 -11.34
C SER A 274 -6.96 -19.74 -10.04
N GLU A 275 -6.73 -19.05 -8.92
CA GLU A 275 -7.35 -19.38 -7.63
C GLU A 275 -8.87 -19.16 -7.65
N ARG A 276 -9.35 -18.08 -8.28
CA ARG A 276 -10.78 -17.81 -8.45
C ARG A 276 -11.49 -18.88 -9.27
N PHE A 277 -10.93 -19.26 -10.43
CA PHE A 277 -11.48 -20.33 -11.27
C PHE A 277 -11.48 -21.67 -10.54
N LYS A 278 -10.42 -21.98 -9.79
CA LYS A 278 -10.39 -23.17 -8.95
C LYS A 278 -11.51 -23.15 -7.90
N TYR A 279 -11.72 -22.03 -7.22
CA TYR A 279 -12.79 -21.89 -6.23
C TYR A 279 -14.18 -22.13 -6.83
N GLU A 280 -14.46 -21.56 -8.01
CA GLU A 280 -15.76 -21.74 -8.66
C GLU A 280 -15.95 -23.19 -9.15
N ALA A 281 -14.90 -23.83 -9.66
CA ALA A 281 -14.94 -25.23 -10.04
C ALA A 281 -15.17 -26.16 -8.83
N ASP A 282 -14.40 -25.97 -7.75
CA ASP A 282 -14.55 -26.75 -6.52
C ASP A 282 -15.97 -26.55 -5.92
N ALA A 283 -16.52 -25.34 -5.98
CA ALA A 283 -17.89 -25.05 -5.54
C ALA A 283 -18.96 -25.73 -6.43
N LEU A 284 -18.71 -25.81 -7.75
CA LEU A 284 -19.57 -26.54 -8.67
C LEU A 284 -19.55 -28.06 -8.41
N ASP A 285 -18.38 -28.63 -8.11
CA ASP A 285 -18.23 -30.03 -7.75
C ASP A 285 -19.04 -30.39 -6.50
N VAL A 286 -19.04 -29.52 -5.47
CA VAL A 286 -19.88 -29.69 -4.27
C VAL A 286 -21.36 -29.71 -4.65
N ARG A 287 -21.84 -28.70 -5.40
CA ARG A 287 -23.25 -28.63 -5.84
C ARG A 287 -23.65 -29.86 -6.66
N TYR A 288 -22.76 -30.34 -7.52
CA TYR A 288 -22.97 -31.53 -8.34
C TYR A 288 -23.14 -32.79 -7.48
N ASN A 289 -22.24 -33.02 -6.53
CA ASN A 289 -22.28 -34.19 -5.66
C ASN A 289 -23.56 -34.21 -4.81
N GLU A 290 -23.96 -33.06 -4.24
CA GLU A 290 -25.22 -32.91 -3.49
C GLU A 290 -26.45 -33.16 -4.37
N ALA A 291 -26.43 -32.65 -5.61
CA ALA A 291 -27.52 -32.85 -6.57
C ALA A 291 -27.67 -34.32 -6.97
N VAL A 292 -26.57 -35.02 -7.26
CA VAL A 292 -26.57 -36.46 -7.55
C VAL A 292 -27.09 -37.25 -6.36
N GLN A 293 -26.52 -37.05 -5.17
CA GLN A 293 -26.92 -37.78 -3.96
C GLN A 293 -28.40 -37.60 -3.62
N SER A 294 -28.96 -36.43 -3.92
CA SER A 294 -30.36 -36.10 -3.62
C SER A 294 -31.35 -36.40 -4.77
N SER A 295 -30.89 -36.86 -5.93
CA SER A 295 -31.76 -37.12 -7.10
C SER A 295 -31.58 -38.50 -7.73
N ASP A 296 -30.51 -39.21 -7.38
CA ASP A 296 -30.23 -40.58 -7.79
C ASP A 296 -30.23 -41.53 -6.58
N ALA A 297 -30.92 -42.66 -6.71
CA ALA A 297 -31.03 -43.64 -5.62
C ALA A 297 -29.71 -44.41 -5.39
N GLU A 298 -28.88 -44.54 -6.43
CA GLU A 298 -27.55 -45.15 -6.32
C GLU A 298 -26.48 -44.13 -5.86
N GLY A 299 -26.75 -42.83 -6.03
CA GLY A 299 -25.86 -41.73 -5.63
C GLY A 299 -24.52 -41.74 -6.36
N LYS A 300 -24.44 -42.32 -7.57
CA LYS A 300 -23.16 -42.47 -8.29
C LYS A 300 -22.89 -41.27 -9.21
N PRO A 301 -21.61 -40.85 -9.36
CA PRO A 301 -21.25 -39.81 -10.32
C PRO A 301 -21.65 -40.19 -11.75
N GLY A 302 -21.97 -39.17 -12.56
CA GLY A 302 -22.30 -39.30 -13.99
C GLY A 302 -23.78 -39.09 -14.34
N TYR A 303 -24.65 -38.89 -13.35
CA TYR A 303 -26.10 -38.80 -13.58
C TYR A 303 -26.81 -37.77 -12.70
N CYS A 304 -26.55 -36.48 -12.97
CA CYS A 304 -27.17 -35.37 -12.25
C CYS A 304 -28.51 -34.98 -12.90
N ARG A 305 -29.61 -35.06 -12.13
CA ARG A 305 -30.98 -34.73 -12.60
C ARG A 305 -31.49 -33.36 -12.14
N LYS A 306 -30.70 -32.65 -11.32
CA LYS A 306 -31.00 -31.28 -10.90
C LYS A 306 -30.04 -30.33 -11.60
N GLU A 307 -30.52 -29.11 -11.87
CA GLU A 307 -29.70 -28.03 -12.39
C GLU A 307 -28.70 -27.58 -11.32
N THR A 308 -27.41 -27.56 -11.65
CA THR A 308 -26.30 -27.21 -10.74
C THR A 308 -25.56 -25.95 -11.16
N VAL A 309 -25.78 -25.50 -12.38
CA VAL A 309 -25.17 -24.31 -12.98
C VAL A 309 -26.24 -23.24 -13.17
N ASP A 310 -26.12 -22.17 -12.40
CA ASP A 310 -26.87 -20.94 -12.65
C ASP A 310 -26.14 -20.15 -13.74
N VAL A 311 -26.68 -20.21 -14.96
CA VAL A 311 -26.06 -19.60 -16.16
C VAL A 311 -25.98 -18.09 -16.02
N GLU A 312 -26.99 -17.44 -15.44
CA GLU A 312 -27.01 -15.99 -15.26
C GLU A 312 -25.93 -15.56 -14.27
N LYS A 313 -25.85 -16.22 -13.12
CA LYS A 313 -24.81 -15.95 -12.12
C LYS A 313 -23.40 -16.20 -12.67
N LEU A 314 -23.21 -17.32 -13.39
CA LEU A 314 -21.93 -17.64 -14.01
C LEU A 314 -21.52 -16.61 -15.06
N THR A 315 -22.47 -16.11 -15.85
CA THR A 315 -22.23 -15.06 -16.85
C THR A 315 -21.70 -13.79 -16.18
N HIS A 316 -22.37 -13.29 -15.14
CA HIS A 316 -21.90 -12.11 -14.41
C HIS A 316 -20.51 -12.31 -13.80
N TRP A 317 -20.27 -13.48 -13.20
CA TRP A 317 -18.97 -13.80 -12.61
C TRP A 317 -17.84 -13.85 -13.66
N MET A 318 -18.12 -14.42 -14.85
CA MET A 318 -17.17 -14.46 -15.97
C MET A 318 -16.86 -13.07 -16.52
N GLU A 319 -17.87 -12.21 -16.66
CA GLU A 319 -17.70 -10.81 -17.06
C GLU A 319 -16.80 -10.04 -16.09
N ASP A 320 -16.95 -10.29 -14.78
CA ASP A 320 -16.07 -9.68 -13.78
C ASP A 320 -14.60 -10.11 -13.95
N GLN A 321 -14.35 -11.39 -14.29
CA GLN A 321 -12.99 -11.87 -14.56
C GLN A 321 -12.44 -11.27 -15.85
N MET A 322 -13.27 -11.18 -16.90
CA MET A 322 -12.87 -10.55 -18.17
C MET A 322 -12.53 -9.08 -17.98
N ARG A 323 -13.33 -8.32 -17.23
CA ARG A 323 -13.03 -6.94 -16.88
C ARG A 323 -11.71 -6.82 -16.11
N TYR A 324 -11.45 -7.72 -15.17
CA TYR A 324 -10.18 -7.76 -14.43
C TYR A 324 -8.97 -8.02 -15.34
N MET A 325 -9.12 -8.89 -16.35
CA MET A 325 -8.10 -9.14 -17.39
C MET A 325 -7.90 -7.91 -18.29
N ARG A 326 -8.99 -7.29 -18.77
CA ARG A 326 -8.93 -6.07 -19.59
C ARG A 326 -8.24 -4.93 -18.84
N GLN A 327 -8.56 -4.72 -17.56
CA GLN A 327 -7.88 -3.75 -16.71
C GLN A 327 -6.37 -4.03 -16.58
N THR A 328 -6.00 -5.30 -16.44
CA THR A 328 -4.59 -5.73 -16.36
C THR A 328 -3.79 -5.21 -17.55
N LEU A 329 -4.33 -5.41 -18.77
CA LEU A 329 -3.70 -4.98 -20.02
C LEU A 329 -3.78 -3.46 -20.21
N PHE A 330 -4.90 -2.84 -19.86
CA PHE A 330 -5.08 -1.40 -19.98
C PHE A 330 -4.05 -0.62 -19.18
N GLU A 331 -3.74 -1.05 -17.96
CA GLU A 331 -2.73 -0.42 -17.10
C GLU A 331 -1.30 -0.57 -17.65
N MET A 332 -1.08 -1.49 -18.59
CA MET A 332 0.23 -1.70 -19.24
C MET A 332 0.42 -0.84 -20.50
N ARG A 333 -0.62 -0.12 -20.95
CA ARG A 333 -0.50 0.82 -22.08
C ARG A 333 0.47 1.97 -21.75
N PRO A 334 1.01 2.66 -22.77
CA PRO A 334 1.79 3.87 -22.55
C PRO A 334 1.06 4.90 -21.67
N VAL A 335 1.76 5.48 -20.71
CA VAL A 335 1.24 6.54 -19.83
C VAL A 335 0.93 7.78 -20.68
N THR A 336 -0.27 8.33 -20.56
CA THR A 336 -0.67 9.56 -21.26
C THR A 336 -0.56 10.78 -20.33
N ALA A 337 -0.67 11.98 -20.89
CA ALA A 337 -0.75 13.20 -20.08
C ALA A 337 -1.98 13.20 -19.15
N GLU A 338 -3.10 12.63 -19.60
CA GLU A 338 -4.36 12.55 -18.83
C GLU A 338 -4.24 11.66 -17.59
N ASP A 339 -3.47 10.57 -17.67
CA ASP A 339 -3.19 9.68 -16.52
C ASP A 339 -2.52 10.42 -15.36
N ASN A 340 -1.83 11.53 -15.64
CA ASN A 340 -1.21 12.36 -14.60
C ASN A 340 -2.16 13.38 -13.97
N ILE A 341 -3.33 13.61 -14.59
CA ILE A 341 -4.34 14.59 -14.15
C ILE A 341 -5.43 13.88 -13.33
N ASN A 342 -5.96 12.75 -13.80
CA ASN A 342 -7.03 12.04 -13.11
C ASN A 342 -6.49 10.93 -12.20
N LYS A 343 -6.34 11.23 -10.91
CA LYS A 343 -5.82 10.28 -9.90
C LYS A 343 -6.88 9.75 -8.92
N ASN A 344 -8.15 10.11 -9.13
CA ASN A 344 -9.25 9.75 -8.23
C ASN A 344 -10.16 8.65 -8.80
N TYR A 345 -9.99 8.27 -10.07
CA TYR A 345 -10.85 7.32 -10.75
C TYR A 345 -10.04 6.25 -11.47
N ILE A 346 -10.49 5.00 -11.38
CA ILE A 346 -10.02 3.92 -12.27
C ILE A 346 -10.99 3.89 -13.46
N PRO A 347 -10.51 4.11 -14.70
CA PRO A 347 -11.33 3.94 -15.89
C PRO A 347 -12.01 2.58 -15.89
N LYS A 348 -13.34 2.56 -16.07
CA LYS A 348 -14.03 1.32 -16.40
C LYS A 348 -13.58 0.91 -17.81
N VAL A 349 -12.78 -0.13 -17.88
CA VAL A 349 -12.37 -0.72 -19.15
C VAL A 349 -13.44 -1.73 -19.53
N GLU A 350 -14.19 -1.41 -20.58
CA GLU A 350 -15.18 -2.31 -21.18
C GLU A 350 -14.52 -3.48 -21.89
#